data_AF-A0A2I3LFF3-F1
#
_entry.id   AF-A0A2I3LFF3-F1
#
_cell.length_a   1.000
_cell.length_b   1.000
_cell.length_c   1.000
_cell.angle_alpha   90.00
_cell.angle_beta   90.00
_cell.angle_gamma   90.00
#
_symmetry.space_group_name_H-M   'P 1'
#
loop_
_entity.id
_entity.type
_entity.pdbx_description
1 polymer ?
#
loop_
_entity_poly.entity_id
_entity_poly.type
_entity_poly.pdbx_seq_one_letter_code
_entity_poly.pdbx_strand_id
1 'polypeptide(L)'
;MDSKHQCVKLNDGHFMPVLGFGTYAPAEVPKNKALEATKLAIEAGFRHIDSAHLYNNEEYVGLAIRSKIADGTVKREDIFYTSKLWCNSHRPELVRPALERSLKNLQLDYVDLYLIHFPVSLKPGEELIPKDENGKLLFDAVDLCATWEAMEKCKDAGLAKSIGVSNFNRRQLEMILNKPGLKYKPVCNQVECHPYLNQRKLLDFCKSKDIVLVAYSALGSHREKPWVDQNSPVLLEDPVLCALAKKHKRTPALIALRYQLQRGVVVLAKSYNEQRMRENMKVFEFQLTSEDMKAIDGLDRNIRYLTLDMETGAERKPGLDGWRMTNCMEETEAPQRMPHGHLEAELPHCPAHTRAQPGTEGHGHIQAEPRPVFQTWNMS
;
A
#
# COMPACT_ATOMS: atom_id res chain seq x y z
N MET A 1 -2.90 -27.97 12.89
CA MET A 1 -2.64 -26.53 13.11
C MET A 1 -3.98 -25.86 13.33
N ASP A 2 -4.13 -25.06 14.37
CA ASP A 2 -5.35 -24.27 14.57
C ASP A 2 -5.56 -23.37 13.35
N SER A 3 -6.68 -23.55 12.64
CA SER A 3 -6.94 -22.91 11.34
C SER A 3 -7.00 -21.37 11.44
N LYS A 4 -7.11 -20.83 12.66
CA LYS A 4 -7.18 -19.40 12.96
C LYS A 4 -5.84 -18.67 12.90
N HIS A 5 -4.72 -19.39 12.90
CA HIS A 5 -3.39 -18.80 13.05
C HIS A 5 -2.46 -19.21 11.89
N GLN A 6 -2.92 -19.00 10.66
CA GLN A 6 -2.09 -19.22 9.46
C GLN A 6 -0.98 -18.16 9.40
N CYS A 7 0.25 -18.62 9.19
CA CYS A 7 1.43 -17.76 9.04
C CYS A 7 2.14 -18.04 7.72
N VAL A 8 2.85 -17.04 7.22
CA VAL A 8 3.82 -17.16 6.13
C VAL A 8 5.23 -17.03 6.70
N LYS A 9 6.17 -17.81 6.19
CA LYS A 9 7.59 -17.68 6.51
C LYS A 9 8.17 -16.49 5.76
N LEU A 10 8.86 -15.60 6.46
CA LEU A 10 9.59 -14.46 5.91
C LEU A 10 10.98 -14.89 5.43
N ASN A 11 11.59 -14.09 4.56
CA ASN A 11 12.90 -14.39 3.98
C ASN A 11 14.07 -14.37 4.98
N ASP A 12 13.84 -13.88 6.21
CA ASP A 12 14.79 -13.91 7.32
C ASP A 12 14.50 -15.03 8.34
N GLY A 13 13.55 -15.92 8.04
CA GLY A 13 13.23 -17.10 8.83
C GLY A 13 12.13 -16.92 9.88
N HIS A 14 11.69 -15.69 10.17
CA HIS A 14 10.56 -15.43 11.06
C HIS A 14 9.21 -15.77 10.39
N PHE A 15 8.13 -15.79 11.18
CA PHE A 15 6.78 -16.10 10.69
C PHE A 15 5.84 -14.93 10.94
N MET A 16 5.09 -14.53 9.90
CA MET A 16 4.11 -13.45 9.98
C MET A 16 2.69 -14.04 9.84
N PRO A 17 1.76 -13.77 10.78
CA PRO A 17 0.36 -14.12 10.60
C PRO A 17 -0.25 -13.42 9.38
N VAL A 18 -0.97 -14.17 8.55
CA VAL A 18 -1.41 -13.71 7.22
C VAL A 18 -2.58 -12.73 7.25
N LEU A 19 -3.25 -12.61 8.40
CA LEU A 19 -4.30 -11.62 8.65
C LEU A 19 -3.85 -10.72 9.81
N GLY A 20 -3.72 -9.43 9.54
CA GLY A 20 -3.34 -8.41 10.52
C GLY A 20 -4.46 -7.44 10.86
N PHE A 21 -4.47 -6.96 12.09
CA PHE A 21 -5.36 -5.93 12.59
C PHE A 21 -4.72 -4.55 12.41
N GLY A 22 -5.31 -3.69 11.58
CA GLY A 22 -4.86 -2.30 11.42
C GLY A 22 -5.35 -1.42 12.57
N THR A 23 -4.47 -0.63 13.18
CA THR A 23 -4.82 0.20 14.35
C THR A 23 -5.05 1.68 14.03
N TYR A 24 -4.83 2.12 12.78
CA TYR A 24 -5.13 3.50 12.40
C TYR A 24 -6.59 3.87 12.66
N ALA A 25 -6.80 5.03 13.27
CA ALA A 25 -8.11 5.63 13.42
C ALA A 25 -8.07 7.09 12.93
N PRO A 26 -9.12 7.53 12.20
CA PRO A 26 -9.27 8.92 11.78
C PRO A 26 -9.09 9.93 12.91
N ALA A 27 -8.76 11.17 12.56
CA ALA A 27 -8.48 12.23 13.53
C ALA A 27 -9.64 12.49 14.50
N GLU A 28 -10.89 12.35 14.04
CA GLU A 28 -12.09 12.53 14.86
C GLU A 28 -12.31 11.41 15.89
N VAL A 29 -11.64 10.27 15.74
CA VAL A 29 -11.75 9.15 16.68
C VAL A 29 -10.75 9.34 17.82
N PRO A 30 -11.20 9.40 19.10
CA PRO A 30 -10.30 9.48 20.23
C PRO A 30 -9.28 8.34 20.24
N LYS A 31 -7.99 8.67 20.39
CA LYS A 31 -6.89 7.69 20.26
C LYS A 31 -6.97 6.57 21.30
N ASN A 32 -7.55 6.83 22.47
CA ASN A 32 -7.79 5.82 23.50
C ASN A 32 -8.73 4.67 23.06
N LYS A 33 -9.53 4.86 22.00
CA LYS A 33 -10.33 3.77 21.42
C LYS A 33 -9.48 2.63 20.84
N ALA A 34 -8.20 2.90 20.52
CA ALA A 34 -7.27 1.87 20.09
C ALA A 34 -7.01 0.80 21.18
N LEU A 35 -7.09 1.16 22.46
CA LEU A 35 -6.91 0.22 23.58
C LEU A 35 -7.95 -0.89 23.52
N GLU A 36 -9.22 -0.52 23.53
CA GLU A 36 -10.33 -1.48 23.56
C GLU A 36 -10.41 -2.25 22.24
N ALA A 37 -10.28 -1.56 21.11
CA ALA A 37 -10.32 -2.22 19.80
C ALA A 37 -9.21 -3.28 19.65
N THR A 38 -8.01 -3.02 20.17
CA THR A 38 -6.91 -3.98 20.13
C THR A 38 -7.15 -5.18 21.05
N LYS A 39 -7.72 -4.97 22.26
CA LYS A 39 -8.11 -6.08 23.14
C LYS A 39 -9.11 -7.00 22.46
N LEU A 40 -10.17 -6.42 21.89
CA LEU A 40 -11.21 -7.17 21.17
C LEU A 40 -10.65 -7.89 19.93
N ALA A 41 -9.70 -7.30 19.21
CA ALA A 41 -9.03 -7.96 18.10
C ALA A 41 -8.25 -9.20 18.56
N ILE A 42 -7.48 -9.10 19.65
CA ILE A 42 -6.75 -10.25 20.23
C ILE A 42 -7.71 -11.36 20.67
N GLU A 43 -8.82 -11.00 21.33
CA GLU A 43 -9.88 -11.93 21.74
C GLU A 43 -10.58 -12.60 20.55
N ALA A 44 -10.75 -11.87 19.44
CA ALA A 44 -11.30 -12.43 18.21
C ALA A 44 -10.35 -13.44 17.54
N GLY A 45 -9.05 -13.39 17.86
CA GLY A 45 -8.02 -14.30 17.35
C GLY A 45 -6.95 -13.63 16.49
N PHE A 46 -6.94 -12.30 16.36
CA PHE A 46 -5.84 -11.62 15.68
C PHE A 46 -4.54 -11.78 16.48
N ARG A 47 -3.46 -12.02 15.76
CA ARG A 47 -2.09 -12.12 16.32
C ARG A 47 -1.13 -11.13 15.67
N HIS A 48 -1.37 -10.75 14.42
CA HIS A 48 -0.64 -9.66 13.77
C HIS A 48 -1.36 -8.33 14.03
N ILE A 49 -0.67 -7.37 14.63
CA ILE A 49 -1.16 -6.03 14.95
C ILE A 49 -0.28 -5.00 14.23
N ASP A 50 -0.88 -4.19 13.37
CA ASP A 50 -0.19 -3.15 12.59
C ASP A 50 -0.46 -1.76 13.17
N SER A 51 0.62 -1.05 13.50
CA SER A 51 0.61 0.32 14.01
C SER A 51 1.75 1.12 13.38
N ALA A 52 1.96 2.36 13.81
CA ALA A 52 3.05 3.23 13.38
C ALA A 52 3.19 4.41 14.35
N HIS A 53 4.38 5.00 14.40
CA HIS A 53 4.62 6.24 15.14
C HIS A 53 3.62 7.35 14.76
N LEU A 54 3.36 7.52 13.46
CA LEU A 54 2.41 8.50 12.91
C LEU A 54 1.00 8.39 13.52
N TYR A 55 0.55 7.19 13.88
CA TYR A 55 -0.84 6.95 14.26
C TYR A 55 -1.18 7.52 15.64
N ASN A 56 -0.15 7.90 16.41
CA ASN A 56 -0.26 8.46 17.74
C ASN A 56 -1.15 7.60 18.67
N ASN A 57 -0.97 6.28 18.59
CA ASN A 57 -1.75 5.30 19.33
C ASN A 57 -0.91 4.17 19.96
N GLU A 58 0.42 4.17 19.79
CA GLU A 58 1.31 3.10 20.23
C GLU A 58 1.22 2.84 21.75
N GLU A 59 1.03 3.87 22.57
CA GLU A 59 0.83 3.72 24.01
C GLU A 59 -0.40 2.86 24.34
N TYR A 60 -1.54 3.16 23.69
CA TYR A 60 -2.80 2.44 23.89
C TYR A 60 -2.75 1.02 23.33
N VAL A 61 -2.12 0.83 22.17
CA VAL A 61 -1.94 -0.49 21.54
C VAL A 61 -1.00 -1.35 22.39
N GLY A 62 0.11 -0.79 22.87
CA GLY A 62 1.03 -1.47 23.79
C GLY A 62 0.32 -1.86 25.09
N LEU A 63 -0.46 -0.95 25.69
CA LEU A 63 -1.22 -1.25 26.90
C LEU A 63 -2.24 -2.38 26.68
N ALA A 64 -2.89 -2.43 25.52
CA ALA A 64 -3.80 -3.52 25.16
C ALA A 64 -3.08 -4.87 25.11
N ILE A 65 -1.94 -4.93 24.41
CA ILE A 65 -1.12 -6.14 24.28
C ILE A 65 -0.63 -6.59 25.66
N ARG A 66 -0.04 -5.70 26.46
CA ARG A 66 0.43 -6.03 27.80
C ARG A 66 -0.70 -6.49 28.72
N SER A 67 -1.89 -5.89 28.62
CA SER A 67 -3.06 -6.35 29.38
C SER A 67 -3.44 -7.79 29.02
N LYS A 68 -3.42 -8.14 27.73
CA LYS A 68 -3.73 -9.49 27.24
C LYS A 68 -2.64 -10.53 27.48
N ILE A 69 -1.42 -10.07 27.74
CA ILE A 69 -0.35 -10.90 28.28
C ILE A 69 -0.56 -11.14 29.77
N ALA A 70 -0.86 -10.08 30.53
CA ALA A 70 -1.04 -10.15 31.98
C ALA A 70 -2.24 -11.00 32.40
N ASP A 71 -3.33 -11.01 31.63
CA ASP A 71 -4.51 -11.85 31.89
C ASP A 71 -4.38 -13.29 31.35
N GLY A 72 -3.26 -13.62 30.71
CA GLY A 72 -2.97 -14.96 30.18
C GLY A 72 -3.67 -15.29 28.85
N THR A 73 -4.34 -14.34 28.19
CA THR A 73 -4.99 -14.57 26.89
C THR A 73 -3.99 -14.94 25.79
N VAL A 74 -2.81 -14.31 25.79
CA VAL A 74 -1.72 -14.55 24.83
C VAL A 74 -0.36 -14.41 25.50
N LYS A 75 0.69 -14.94 24.91
CA LYS A 75 2.08 -14.61 25.27
C LYS A 75 2.66 -13.57 24.30
N ARG A 76 3.81 -12.99 24.64
CA ARG A 76 4.47 -12.00 23.76
C ARG A 76 4.85 -12.63 22.42
N GLU A 77 5.32 -13.87 22.44
CA GLU A 77 5.71 -14.65 21.25
C GLU A 77 4.52 -15.05 20.35
N ASP A 78 3.28 -14.96 20.86
CA ASP A 78 2.08 -15.19 20.05
C ASP A 78 1.70 -13.94 19.24
N ILE A 79 2.17 -12.75 19.65
CA ILE A 79 1.84 -11.48 18.99
C ILE A 79 2.94 -11.10 18.00
N PHE A 80 2.54 -10.79 16.78
CA PHE A 80 3.37 -10.15 15.77
C PHE A 80 3.00 -8.67 15.70
N TYR A 81 3.81 -7.81 16.31
CA TYR A 81 3.58 -6.37 16.34
C TYR A 81 4.47 -5.63 15.33
N THR A 82 3.85 -4.80 14.50
CA THR A 82 4.51 -3.97 13.49
C THR A 82 4.44 -2.49 13.87
N SER A 83 5.60 -1.80 13.86
CA SER A 83 5.69 -0.33 13.88
C SER A 83 6.45 0.19 12.66
N LYS A 84 6.45 1.51 12.46
CA LYS A 84 6.98 2.16 11.25
C LYS A 84 7.75 3.43 11.58
N LEU A 85 8.93 3.55 11.00
CA LEU A 85 9.78 4.73 10.97
C LEU A 85 9.11 5.84 10.14
N TRP A 86 8.89 7.00 10.75
CA TRP A 86 8.25 8.12 10.07
C TRP A 86 9.24 8.99 9.28
N CYS A 87 8.71 9.75 8.32
CA CYS A 87 9.46 10.50 7.30
C CYS A 87 10.44 11.53 7.86
N ASN A 88 10.19 12.07 9.05
CA ASN A 88 11.06 13.03 9.72
C ASN A 88 12.28 12.38 10.42
N SER A 89 12.39 11.06 10.38
CA SER A 89 13.44 10.28 11.08
C SER A 89 14.25 9.39 10.14
N HIS A 90 14.25 9.67 8.83
CA HIS A 90 14.98 8.86 7.84
C HIS A 90 16.50 9.02 7.90
N ARG A 91 17.02 10.10 8.48
CA ARG A 91 18.47 10.24 8.65
C ARG A 91 19.01 9.06 9.48
N PRO A 92 20.10 8.39 9.08
CA PRO A 92 20.56 7.16 9.71
C PRO A 92 20.71 7.26 11.24
N GLU A 93 21.18 8.40 11.73
CA GLU A 93 21.37 8.68 13.16
C GLU A 93 20.05 8.80 13.95
N LEU A 94 18.91 8.98 13.28
CA LEU A 94 17.59 9.14 13.90
C LEU A 94 16.74 7.86 13.88
N VAL A 95 17.10 6.86 13.06
CA VAL A 95 16.33 5.62 12.90
C VAL A 95 16.18 4.85 14.21
N ARG A 96 17.29 4.60 14.91
CA ARG A 96 17.26 3.89 16.19
C ARG A 96 16.57 4.69 17.29
N PRO A 97 16.86 5.99 17.50
CA PRO A 97 16.08 6.81 18.44
C PRO A 97 14.57 6.78 18.20
N ALA A 98 14.13 6.78 16.94
CA ALA A 98 12.71 6.69 16.60
C ALA A 98 12.11 5.33 17.01
N LEU A 99 12.82 4.22 16.78
CA LEU A 99 12.40 2.89 17.23
C LEU A 99 12.36 2.80 18.76
N GLU A 100 13.39 3.29 19.45
CA GLU A 100 13.44 3.31 20.92
C GLU A 100 12.30 4.15 21.52
N ARG A 101 11.92 5.26 20.89
CA ARG A 101 10.73 6.04 21.27
C ARG A 101 9.45 5.22 21.14
N SER A 102 9.26 4.50 20.02
CA SER A 102 8.12 3.60 19.85
C SER A 102 8.11 2.50 20.91
N LEU A 103 9.24 1.82 21.15
CA LEU A 103 9.36 0.78 22.18
C LEU A 103 9.03 1.30 23.59
N LYS A 104 9.48 2.53 23.92
CA LYS A 104 9.14 3.20 25.19
C LYS A 104 7.63 3.43 25.33
N ASN A 105 6.97 3.94 24.29
CA ASN A 105 5.51 4.13 24.30
C ASN A 105 4.79 2.79 24.44
N LEU A 106 5.26 1.79 23.70
CA LEU A 106 4.71 0.43 23.71
C LEU A 106 4.99 -0.35 24.98
N GLN A 107 5.99 0.06 25.77
CA GLN A 107 6.59 -0.72 26.85
C GLN A 107 6.81 -2.19 26.45
N LEU A 108 7.34 -2.39 25.24
CA LEU A 108 7.76 -3.69 24.71
C LEU A 108 9.27 -3.65 24.51
N ASP A 109 9.94 -4.79 24.69
CA ASP A 109 11.40 -4.88 24.52
C ASP A 109 11.82 -4.90 23.04
N TYR A 110 10.91 -5.34 22.15
CA TYR A 110 11.14 -5.41 20.71
C TYR A 110 9.83 -5.32 19.92
N VAL A 111 9.94 -4.91 18.65
CA VAL A 111 8.88 -5.08 17.63
C VAL A 111 9.19 -6.30 16.75
N ASP A 112 8.17 -7.02 16.30
CA ASP A 112 8.39 -8.16 15.38
C ASP A 112 8.77 -7.67 13.99
N LEU A 113 8.29 -6.49 13.61
CA LEU A 113 8.58 -5.85 12.33
C LEU A 113 8.72 -4.34 12.49
N TYR A 114 9.78 -3.78 11.90
CA TYR A 114 9.95 -2.34 11.76
C TYR A 114 10.08 -1.95 10.28
N LEU A 115 9.24 -1.01 9.84
CA LEU A 115 9.15 -0.60 8.43
C LEU A 115 9.62 0.84 8.21
N ILE A 116 10.29 1.11 7.09
CA ILE A 116 10.29 2.48 6.55
C ILE A 116 8.87 2.79 6.07
N HIS A 117 8.20 3.78 6.66
CA HIS A 117 6.76 4.00 6.41
C HIS A 117 6.48 4.54 5.00
N PHE A 118 7.32 5.47 4.51
CA PHE A 118 7.22 6.03 3.15
C PHE A 118 8.61 6.24 2.58
N PRO A 119 8.80 6.13 1.25
CA PRO A 119 10.07 6.42 0.61
C PRO A 119 10.23 7.92 0.33
N VAL A 120 9.80 8.80 1.23
CA VAL A 120 9.91 10.27 1.10
C VAL A 120 10.35 10.84 2.44
N SER A 121 11.43 11.62 2.44
CA SER A 121 12.04 12.16 3.65
C SER A 121 11.58 13.59 3.92
N LEU A 122 11.23 13.89 5.17
CA LEU A 122 10.87 15.22 5.65
C LEU A 122 11.97 15.74 6.57
N LYS A 123 12.02 17.07 6.76
CA LYS A 123 12.97 17.69 7.68
C LYS A 123 12.80 17.10 9.10
N PRO A 124 13.90 16.80 9.80
CA PRO A 124 13.82 16.30 11.16
C PRO A 124 13.29 17.35 12.12
N GLY A 125 12.57 16.90 13.16
CA GLY A 125 11.97 17.74 14.18
C GLY A 125 10.82 17.03 14.91
N GLU A 126 10.24 17.68 15.91
CA GLU A 126 9.06 17.13 16.63
C GLU A 126 7.79 17.15 15.77
N GLU A 127 7.72 18.03 14.77
CA GLU A 127 6.62 18.04 13.81
C GLU A 127 6.68 16.81 12.92
N LEU A 128 5.58 16.05 12.87
CA LEU A 128 5.46 14.89 11.99
C LEU A 128 5.36 15.32 10.52
N ILE A 129 4.71 16.44 10.23
CA ILE A 129 4.46 16.93 8.87
C ILE A 129 4.93 18.39 8.80
N PRO A 130 6.25 18.64 8.78
CA PRO A 130 6.80 19.99 8.83
C PRO A 130 6.46 20.78 7.56
N LYS A 131 6.05 22.04 7.74
CA LYS A 131 5.64 22.95 6.66
C LYS A 131 6.31 24.31 6.80
N ASP A 132 6.52 25.00 5.69
CA ASP A 132 6.94 26.41 5.67
C ASP A 132 5.76 27.36 5.93
N GLU A 133 6.04 28.66 5.95
CA GLU A 133 5.06 29.74 6.16
C GLU A 133 3.93 29.75 5.11
N ASN A 134 4.15 29.15 3.94
CA ASN A 134 3.16 29.05 2.87
C ASN A 134 2.40 27.71 2.90
N GLY A 135 2.61 26.89 3.93
CA GLY A 135 1.97 25.58 4.08
C GLY A 135 2.57 24.48 3.20
N LYS A 136 3.72 24.71 2.55
CA LYS A 136 4.41 23.73 1.72
C LYS A 136 5.29 22.83 2.58
N LEU A 137 5.31 21.55 2.23
CA LEU A 137 6.07 20.54 2.98
C LEU A 137 7.58 20.76 2.90
N LEU A 138 8.22 20.59 4.05
CA LEU A 138 9.67 20.71 4.19
C LEU A 138 10.32 19.33 3.98
N PHE A 139 10.72 19.06 2.74
CA PHE A 139 11.44 17.83 2.38
C PHE A 139 12.90 17.84 2.84
N ASP A 140 13.45 16.64 3.01
CA ASP A 140 14.88 16.40 3.21
C ASP A 140 15.42 15.45 2.14
N ALA A 141 16.68 15.65 1.73
CA ALA A 141 17.34 14.76 0.78
C ALA A 141 18.15 13.73 1.57
N VAL A 142 17.63 12.51 1.69
CA VAL A 142 18.26 11.41 2.44
C VAL A 142 18.40 10.20 1.53
N ASP A 143 19.59 9.60 1.49
CA ASP A 143 19.78 8.32 0.84
C ASP A 143 19.10 7.20 1.65
N LEU A 144 18.05 6.61 1.09
CA LEU A 144 17.30 5.53 1.74
C LEU A 144 18.13 4.25 1.89
N CYS A 145 19.22 4.07 1.12
CA CYS A 145 20.16 2.97 1.38
C CYS A 145 20.86 3.15 2.73
N ALA A 146 21.26 4.38 3.09
CA ALA A 146 21.84 4.67 4.40
C ALA A 146 20.80 4.54 5.53
N THR A 147 19.54 4.96 5.28
CA THR A 147 18.42 4.66 6.20
C THR A 147 18.27 3.16 6.42
N TRP A 148 18.38 2.37 5.34
CA TRP A 148 18.29 0.90 5.42
C TRP A 148 19.41 0.29 6.25
N GLU A 149 20.66 0.76 6.12
CA GLU A 149 21.77 0.29 6.99
C GLU A 149 21.48 0.54 8.48
N ALA A 150 20.83 1.65 8.80
CA ALA A 150 20.43 1.92 10.18
C ALA A 150 19.28 1.01 10.65
N MET A 151 18.36 0.61 9.75
CA MET A 151 17.35 -0.41 10.02
C MET A 151 18.01 -1.78 10.27
N GLU A 152 19.03 -2.16 9.48
CA GLU A 152 19.80 -3.39 9.67
C GLU A 152 20.46 -3.44 11.06
N LYS A 153 21.03 -2.32 11.52
CA LYS A 153 21.58 -2.18 12.88
C LYS A 153 20.52 -2.34 13.98
N CYS A 154 19.28 -1.89 13.75
CA CYS A 154 18.18 -2.09 14.69
C CYS A 154 17.80 -3.57 14.80
N LYS A 155 17.86 -4.32 13.70
CA LYS A 155 17.68 -5.78 13.70
C LYS A 155 18.81 -6.49 14.45
N ASP A 156 20.06 -6.13 14.15
CA ASP A 156 21.23 -6.69 14.84
C ASP A 156 21.20 -6.44 16.36
N ALA A 157 20.69 -5.27 16.79
CA ALA A 157 20.53 -4.92 18.19
C ALA A 157 19.36 -5.65 18.88
N GLY A 158 18.55 -6.41 18.14
CA GLY A 158 17.40 -7.15 18.67
C GLY A 158 16.15 -6.30 18.95
N LEU A 159 16.19 -4.99 18.62
CA LEU A 159 15.07 -4.06 18.81
C LEU A 159 13.92 -4.32 17.82
N ALA A 160 14.25 -4.83 16.63
CA ALA A 160 13.31 -5.32 15.64
C ALA A 160 13.68 -6.76 15.25
N LYS A 161 12.73 -7.70 15.28
CA LYS A 161 13.01 -9.07 14.82
C LYS A 161 13.19 -9.11 13.31
N SER A 162 12.34 -8.41 12.58
CA SER A 162 12.36 -8.31 11.11
C SER A 162 12.33 -6.85 10.68
N ILE A 163 12.83 -6.55 9.48
CA ILE A 163 12.79 -5.20 8.90
C ILE A 163 12.24 -5.24 7.47
N GLY A 164 11.48 -4.22 7.10
CA GLY A 164 10.82 -4.14 5.80
C GLY A 164 10.57 -2.71 5.35
N VAL A 165 9.82 -2.56 4.27
CA VAL A 165 9.43 -1.25 3.74
C VAL A 165 7.92 -1.15 3.57
N SER A 166 7.44 0.08 3.41
CA SER A 166 6.05 0.39 3.09
C SER A 166 6.01 1.48 2.04
N ASN A 167 5.06 1.38 1.12
CA ASN A 167 4.84 2.35 0.04
C ASN A 167 5.98 2.45 -0.99
N PHE A 168 6.83 1.42 -1.07
CA PHE A 168 7.91 1.41 -2.06
C PHE A 168 7.38 0.92 -3.41
N ASN A 169 7.76 1.60 -4.48
CA ASN A 169 7.58 1.09 -5.84
C ASN A 169 8.71 0.08 -6.20
N ARG A 170 8.62 -0.53 -7.38
CA ARG A 170 9.61 -1.51 -7.86
C ARG A 170 11.02 -0.93 -7.89
N ARG A 171 11.22 0.27 -8.45
CA ARG A 171 12.54 0.91 -8.56
C ARG A 171 13.18 1.13 -7.19
N GLN A 172 12.41 1.57 -6.21
CA GLN A 172 12.89 1.80 -4.85
C GLN A 172 13.23 0.47 -4.14
N LEU A 173 12.46 -0.61 -4.39
CA LEU A 173 12.83 -1.94 -3.92
C LEU A 173 14.13 -2.43 -4.57
N GLU A 174 14.30 -2.26 -5.89
CA GLU A 174 15.52 -2.63 -6.60
C GLU A 174 16.74 -1.85 -6.10
N MET A 175 16.58 -0.56 -5.78
CA MET A 175 17.62 0.25 -5.15
C MET A 175 18.13 -0.36 -3.84
N ILE A 176 17.23 -0.77 -2.93
CA ILE A 176 17.63 -1.43 -1.68
C ILE A 176 18.23 -2.82 -1.95
N LEU A 177 17.63 -3.60 -2.85
CA LEU A 177 18.09 -4.96 -3.17
C LEU A 177 19.48 -4.99 -3.83
N ASN A 178 19.83 -3.94 -4.57
CA ASN A 178 21.12 -3.82 -5.27
C ASN A 178 22.14 -3.00 -4.48
N LYS A 179 21.80 -2.56 -3.27
CA LYS A 179 22.70 -1.81 -2.38
C LYS A 179 23.99 -2.62 -2.12
N PRO A 180 25.19 -2.03 -2.30
CA PRO A 180 26.44 -2.68 -1.93
C PRO A 180 26.46 -3.08 -0.44
N GLY A 181 26.89 -4.30 -0.15
CA GLY A 181 26.96 -4.81 1.22
C GLY A 181 25.61 -4.97 1.92
N LEU A 182 24.50 -5.12 1.18
CA LEU A 182 23.19 -5.44 1.75
C LEU A 182 23.30 -6.67 2.67
N LYS A 183 22.92 -6.52 3.94
CA LYS A 183 22.97 -7.58 4.94
C LYS A 183 21.64 -8.30 5.08
N TYR A 184 20.54 -7.55 5.11
CA TYR A 184 19.19 -8.09 5.23
C TYR A 184 18.28 -7.51 4.15
N LYS A 185 17.64 -8.39 3.37
CA LYS A 185 16.60 -7.98 2.42
C LYS A 185 15.35 -7.51 3.18
N PRO A 186 14.54 -6.60 2.62
CA PRO A 186 13.23 -6.30 3.17
C PRO A 186 12.38 -7.58 3.23
N VAL A 187 11.81 -7.90 4.39
CA VAL A 187 10.94 -9.08 4.50
C VAL A 187 9.59 -8.88 3.83
N CYS A 188 9.14 -7.62 3.74
CA CYS A 188 7.88 -7.26 3.13
C CYS A 188 7.90 -5.86 2.51
N ASN A 189 6.94 -5.62 1.63
CA ASN A 189 6.51 -4.30 1.18
C ASN A 189 5.03 -4.12 1.50
N GLN A 190 4.72 -3.22 2.43
CA GLN A 190 3.34 -2.89 2.81
C GLN A 190 2.79 -1.79 1.88
N VAL A 191 1.75 -2.07 1.09
CA VAL A 191 1.22 -1.15 0.07
C VAL A 191 -0.30 -1.19 -0.02
N GLU A 192 -0.89 -0.17 -0.63
CA GLU A 192 -2.31 -0.18 -0.99
C GLU A 192 -2.57 -1.32 -1.98
N CYS A 193 -3.44 -2.25 -1.61
CA CYS A 193 -3.82 -3.37 -2.47
C CYS A 193 -5.24 -3.84 -2.17
N HIS A 194 -6.10 -3.78 -3.18
CA HIS A 194 -7.50 -4.18 -3.15
C HIS A 194 -7.99 -4.46 -4.58
N PRO A 195 -9.19 -5.01 -4.82
CA PRO A 195 -9.65 -5.34 -6.17
C PRO A 195 -9.52 -4.22 -7.23
N TYR A 196 -9.76 -2.94 -6.87
CA TYR A 196 -9.57 -1.83 -7.84
C TYR A 196 -8.12 -1.39 -8.09
N LEU A 197 -7.16 -1.88 -7.30
CA LEU A 197 -5.73 -1.64 -7.42
C LEU A 197 -5.01 -2.90 -6.93
N ASN A 198 -5.05 -3.95 -7.75
CA ASN A 198 -4.71 -5.31 -7.30
C ASN A 198 -3.19 -5.57 -7.19
N GLN A 199 -2.38 -4.59 -7.61
CA GLN A 199 -0.92 -4.60 -7.54
C GLN A 199 -0.24 -5.79 -8.25
N ARG A 200 -0.86 -6.41 -9.27
CA ARG A 200 -0.35 -7.65 -9.88
C ARG A 200 1.15 -7.60 -10.22
N LYS A 201 1.60 -6.56 -10.94
CA LYS A 201 3.01 -6.41 -11.32
C LYS A 201 3.95 -6.33 -10.11
N LEU A 202 3.58 -5.55 -9.09
CA LEU A 202 4.38 -5.39 -7.87
C LEU A 202 4.36 -6.66 -7.03
N LEU A 203 3.22 -7.36 -6.96
CA LEU A 203 3.08 -8.65 -6.29
C LEU A 203 4.02 -9.69 -6.91
N ASP A 204 4.01 -9.80 -8.24
CA ASP A 204 4.87 -10.75 -8.97
C ASP A 204 6.36 -10.43 -8.75
N PHE A 205 6.73 -9.15 -8.79
CA PHE A 205 8.08 -8.71 -8.45
C PHE A 205 8.47 -9.08 -7.02
N CYS A 206 7.63 -8.76 -6.04
CA CYS A 206 7.88 -9.08 -4.63
C CYS A 206 8.06 -10.60 -4.44
N LYS A 207 7.18 -11.43 -5.03
CA LYS A 207 7.33 -12.90 -5.01
C LYS A 207 8.65 -13.37 -5.60
N SER A 208 9.07 -12.82 -6.74
CA SER A 208 10.35 -13.17 -7.38
C SER A 208 11.58 -12.86 -6.51
N LYS A 209 11.42 -11.99 -5.51
CA LYS A 209 12.46 -11.59 -4.56
C LYS A 209 12.23 -12.14 -3.16
N ASP A 210 11.27 -13.04 -2.96
CA ASP A 210 10.89 -13.56 -1.64
C ASP A 210 10.54 -12.42 -0.65
N ILE A 211 9.85 -11.39 -1.14
CA ILE A 211 9.34 -10.27 -0.35
C ILE A 211 7.83 -10.46 -0.23
N VAL A 212 7.30 -10.45 0.99
CA VAL A 212 5.86 -10.55 1.22
C VAL A 212 5.20 -9.21 0.87
N LEU A 213 4.15 -9.23 0.04
CA LEU A 213 3.30 -8.04 -0.12
C LEU A 213 2.28 -8.02 1.03
N VAL A 214 2.24 -6.92 1.78
CA VAL A 214 1.26 -6.69 2.85
C VAL A 214 0.25 -5.65 2.38
N ALA A 215 -1.02 -6.02 2.27
CA ALA A 215 -2.07 -5.13 1.76
C ALA A 215 -2.67 -4.28 2.88
N TYR A 216 -2.51 -2.95 2.80
CA TYR A 216 -3.38 -2.02 3.51
C TYR A 216 -4.54 -1.55 2.62
N SER A 217 -5.56 -0.92 3.22
CA SER A 217 -6.77 -0.46 2.52
C SER A 217 -7.48 -1.57 1.72
N ALA A 218 -7.28 -2.84 2.10
CA ALA A 218 -7.87 -4.01 1.44
C ALA A 218 -9.42 -3.98 1.40
N LEU A 219 -10.03 -3.18 2.30
CA LEU A 219 -11.48 -2.96 2.41
C LEU A 219 -11.93 -1.61 1.83
N GLY A 220 -11.11 -0.93 1.01
CA GLY A 220 -11.46 0.35 0.39
C GLY A 220 -11.11 1.59 1.23
N SER A 221 -10.07 1.47 2.05
CA SER A 221 -9.52 2.50 2.96
C SER A 221 -10.47 2.95 4.09
N HIS A 222 -9.98 3.88 4.91
CA HIS A 222 -10.78 4.57 5.95
C HIS A 222 -11.60 5.74 5.39
N ARG A 223 -11.39 6.13 4.12
CA ARG A 223 -12.10 7.21 3.41
C ARG A 223 -12.12 8.57 4.13
N GLU A 224 -11.10 8.86 4.94
CA GLU A 224 -11.01 10.11 5.71
C GLU A 224 -10.56 11.29 4.83
N LYS A 225 -11.13 12.48 5.05
CA LYS A 225 -10.66 13.73 4.46
C LYS A 225 -9.44 14.28 5.23
N PRO A 226 -8.45 14.91 4.56
CA PRO A 226 -8.37 15.18 3.13
C PRO A 226 -7.69 14.06 2.33
N TRP A 227 -7.33 12.93 2.98
CA TRP A 227 -6.47 11.90 2.41
C TRP A 227 -7.09 11.11 1.27
N VAL A 228 -8.42 10.97 1.27
CA VAL A 228 -9.16 10.21 0.27
C VAL A 228 -10.21 11.09 -0.40
N ASP A 229 -10.21 11.12 -1.74
CA ASP A 229 -11.28 11.75 -2.50
C ASP A 229 -12.62 11.05 -2.21
N GLN A 230 -13.60 11.82 -1.73
CA GLN A 230 -14.91 11.28 -1.36
C GLN A 230 -15.74 10.86 -2.57
N ASN A 231 -15.39 11.32 -3.77
CA ASN A 231 -16.02 10.90 -5.02
C ASN A 231 -15.47 9.55 -5.53
N SER A 232 -14.37 9.05 -4.95
CA SER A 232 -13.87 7.71 -5.28
C SER A 232 -14.92 6.65 -4.97
N PRO A 233 -15.08 5.60 -5.80
CA PRO A 233 -16.12 4.59 -5.58
C PRO A 233 -15.89 3.82 -4.27
N VAL A 234 -16.96 3.39 -3.62
CA VAL A 234 -16.88 2.57 -2.40
C VAL A 234 -16.62 1.12 -2.79
N LEU A 235 -15.47 0.57 -2.41
CA LEU A 235 -15.08 -0.80 -2.79
C LEU A 235 -16.11 -1.84 -2.38
N LEU A 236 -16.61 -1.79 -1.15
CA LEU A 236 -17.50 -2.80 -0.60
C LEU A 236 -18.94 -2.75 -1.17
N GLU A 237 -19.23 -1.75 -1.99
CA GLU A 237 -20.49 -1.62 -2.74
C GLU A 237 -20.34 -2.12 -4.20
N ASP A 238 -19.16 -2.64 -4.58
CA ASP A 238 -18.96 -3.19 -5.92
C ASP A 238 -19.97 -4.32 -6.23
N PRO A 239 -20.69 -4.27 -7.37
CA PRO A 239 -21.68 -5.28 -7.70
C PRO A 239 -21.11 -6.70 -7.79
N VAL A 240 -19.87 -6.88 -8.26
CA VAL A 240 -19.24 -8.21 -8.37
C VAL A 240 -18.90 -8.73 -6.98
N LEU A 241 -18.33 -7.90 -6.10
CA LEU A 241 -18.06 -8.31 -4.72
C LEU A 241 -19.35 -8.65 -3.96
N CYS A 242 -20.41 -7.87 -4.16
CA CYS A 242 -21.74 -8.15 -3.58
C CYS A 242 -22.36 -9.44 -4.12
N ALA A 243 -22.27 -9.69 -5.42
CA ALA A 243 -22.77 -10.92 -6.03
C ALA A 243 -22.02 -12.16 -5.52
N LEU A 244 -20.69 -12.07 -5.40
CA LEU A 244 -19.86 -13.13 -4.84
C LEU A 244 -20.13 -13.34 -3.35
N ALA A 245 -20.35 -12.27 -2.59
CA ALA A 245 -20.75 -12.35 -1.19
C ALA A 245 -22.05 -13.14 -1.02
N LYS A 246 -23.05 -12.85 -1.87
CA LYS A 246 -24.31 -13.61 -1.92
C LYS A 246 -24.10 -15.07 -2.31
N LYS A 247 -23.31 -15.34 -3.36
CA LYS A 247 -22.96 -16.70 -3.82
C LYS A 247 -22.37 -17.55 -2.69
N HIS A 248 -21.45 -16.97 -1.91
CA HIS A 248 -20.71 -17.67 -0.85
C HIS A 248 -21.36 -17.61 0.53
N LYS A 249 -22.50 -16.91 0.68
CA LYS A 249 -23.13 -16.62 2.00
C LYS A 249 -22.13 -15.97 2.97
N ARG A 250 -21.43 -14.95 2.46
CA ARG A 250 -20.43 -14.12 3.15
C ARG A 250 -20.72 -12.64 2.92
N THR A 251 -19.85 -11.76 3.41
CA THR A 251 -19.92 -10.31 3.19
C THR A 251 -18.91 -9.86 2.12
N PRO A 252 -19.14 -8.71 1.44
CA PRO A 252 -18.17 -8.17 0.48
C PRO A 252 -16.77 -7.98 1.08
N ALA A 253 -16.70 -7.61 2.36
CA ALA A 253 -15.44 -7.50 3.09
C ALA A 253 -14.69 -8.85 3.13
N LEU A 254 -15.37 -9.94 3.48
CA LEU A 254 -14.77 -11.26 3.49
C LEU A 254 -14.31 -11.71 2.10
N ILE A 255 -15.06 -11.40 1.04
CA ILE A 255 -14.64 -11.67 -0.34
C ILE A 255 -13.33 -10.93 -0.66
N ALA A 256 -13.25 -9.64 -0.35
CA ALA A 256 -12.05 -8.82 -0.59
C ALA A 256 -10.83 -9.32 0.21
N LEU A 257 -11.01 -9.72 1.48
CA LEU A 257 -9.93 -10.27 2.29
C LEU A 257 -9.47 -11.65 1.77
N ARG A 258 -10.43 -12.53 1.45
CA ARG A 258 -10.12 -13.88 0.94
C ARG A 258 -9.42 -13.84 -0.40
N TYR A 259 -9.79 -12.89 -1.25
CA TYR A 259 -9.09 -12.59 -2.49
C TYR A 259 -7.60 -12.38 -2.23
N GLN A 260 -7.22 -11.50 -1.30
CA GLN A 260 -5.80 -11.24 -1.01
C GLN A 260 -5.07 -12.50 -0.51
N LEU A 261 -5.64 -13.21 0.47
CA LEU A 261 -5.02 -14.42 1.02
C LEU A 261 -4.73 -15.47 -0.05
N GLN A 262 -5.67 -15.71 -0.99
CA GLN A 262 -5.52 -16.73 -2.03
C GLN A 262 -4.46 -16.42 -3.08
N ARG A 263 -4.00 -15.17 -3.19
CA ARG A 263 -2.91 -14.75 -4.09
C ARG A 263 -1.58 -14.63 -3.36
N GLY A 264 -1.51 -15.07 -2.10
CA GLY A 264 -0.30 -15.06 -1.28
C GLY A 264 0.05 -13.69 -0.70
N VAL A 265 -0.94 -12.81 -0.55
CA VAL A 265 -0.80 -11.50 0.08
C VAL A 265 -1.16 -11.63 1.56
N VAL A 266 -0.36 -11.04 2.44
CA VAL A 266 -0.74 -10.83 3.85
C VAL A 266 -1.65 -9.61 3.90
N VAL A 267 -2.82 -9.72 4.55
CA VAL A 267 -3.85 -8.68 4.46
C VAL A 267 -4.12 -8.02 5.80
N LEU A 268 -4.18 -6.69 5.81
CA LEU A 268 -4.59 -5.92 6.97
C LEU A 268 -6.08 -5.57 6.88
N ALA A 269 -6.78 -5.72 8.00
CA ALA A 269 -8.17 -5.34 8.16
C ALA A 269 -8.33 -4.49 9.42
N LYS A 270 -8.81 -3.25 9.27
CA LYS A 270 -9.13 -2.37 10.39
C LYS A 270 -10.62 -2.36 10.65
N SER A 271 -11.01 -2.54 11.92
CA SER A 271 -12.36 -2.27 12.40
C SER A 271 -12.31 -1.90 13.88
N TYR A 272 -13.06 -0.90 14.31
CA TYR A 272 -13.27 -0.60 15.74
C TYR A 272 -14.66 -1.08 16.23
N ASN A 273 -15.32 -1.90 15.42
CA ASN A 273 -16.57 -2.57 15.75
C ASN A 273 -16.28 -4.06 15.96
N GLU A 274 -16.63 -4.57 17.14
CA GLU A 274 -16.35 -5.94 17.57
C GLU A 274 -16.92 -7.00 16.62
N GLN A 275 -18.19 -6.85 16.22
CA GLN A 275 -18.85 -7.81 15.34
C GLN A 275 -18.11 -7.96 14.00
N ARG A 276 -17.65 -6.84 13.41
CA ARG A 276 -16.83 -6.87 12.19
C ARG A 276 -15.44 -7.47 12.41
N MET A 277 -14.83 -7.30 13.59
CA MET A 277 -13.55 -7.98 13.89
C MET A 277 -13.72 -9.50 13.92
N ARG A 278 -14.74 -9.98 14.64
CA ARG A 278 -15.10 -11.40 14.68
C ARG A 278 -15.50 -11.94 13.31
N GLU A 279 -16.21 -11.13 12.51
CA GLU A 279 -16.56 -11.49 11.13
C GLU A 279 -15.32 -11.63 10.25
N ASN A 280 -14.37 -10.68 10.29
CA ASN A 280 -13.15 -10.74 9.47
C ASN A 280 -12.32 -12.01 9.72
N MET A 281 -12.36 -12.58 10.93
CA MET A 281 -11.69 -13.85 11.23
C MET A 281 -12.30 -15.06 10.49
N LYS A 282 -13.52 -14.96 9.97
CA LYS A 282 -14.16 -16.00 9.16
C LYS A 282 -13.57 -16.12 7.74
N VAL A 283 -12.57 -15.30 7.40
CA VAL A 283 -11.85 -15.38 6.11
C VAL A 283 -11.17 -16.74 5.88
N PHE A 284 -10.91 -17.49 6.95
CA PHE A 284 -10.33 -18.83 6.89
C PHE A 284 -11.37 -19.94 6.67
N GLU A 285 -12.67 -19.64 6.73
CA GLU A 285 -13.76 -20.63 6.72
C GLU A 285 -14.35 -20.90 5.32
N PHE A 286 -13.78 -20.32 4.26
CA PHE A 286 -14.26 -20.52 2.89
C PHE A 286 -13.14 -20.30 1.88
N GLN A 287 -13.41 -20.63 0.61
CA GLN A 287 -12.50 -20.40 -0.51
C GLN A 287 -13.25 -19.83 -1.71
N LEU A 288 -12.57 -19.00 -2.49
CA LEU A 288 -13.01 -18.51 -3.79
C LEU A 288 -12.52 -19.48 -4.87
N THR A 289 -13.37 -19.77 -5.84
CA THR A 289 -13.01 -20.59 -7.01
C THR A 289 -12.07 -19.83 -7.95
N SER A 290 -11.44 -20.52 -8.91
CA SER A 290 -10.64 -19.88 -9.97
C SER A 290 -11.44 -18.84 -10.75
N GLU A 291 -12.72 -19.11 -11.01
CA GLU A 291 -13.62 -18.22 -11.74
C GLU A 291 -13.96 -16.98 -10.91
N ASP A 292 -14.18 -17.16 -9.60
CA ASP A 292 -14.41 -16.03 -8.69
C ASP A 292 -13.17 -15.14 -8.59
N MET A 293 -11.99 -15.74 -8.45
CA MET A 293 -10.71 -15.00 -8.42
C MET A 293 -10.50 -14.20 -9.71
N LYS A 294 -10.77 -14.80 -10.87
CA LYS A 294 -10.68 -14.13 -12.17
C LYS A 294 -11.70 -12.99 -12.32
N ALA A 295 -12.91 -13.15 -11.78
CA ALA A 295 -13.91 -12.09 -11.77
C ALA A 295 -13.46 -10.89 -10.93
N ILE A 296 -12.84 -11.13 -9.77
CA ILE A 296 -12.29 -10.07 -8.91
C ILE A 296 -11.05 -9.43 -9.55
N ASP A 297 -10.19 -10.19 -10.22
CA ASP A 297 -9.05 -9.65 -10.97
C ASP A 297 -9.49 -8.65 -12.05
N GLY A 298 -10.66 -8.88 -12.67
CA GLY A 298 -11.26 -7.98 -13.65
C GLY A 298 -11.79 -6.65 -13.09
N LEU A 299 -11.80 -6.47 -11.77
CA LEU A 299 -12.16 -5.21 -11.13
C LEU A 299 -11.02 -4.20 -11.09
N ASP A 300 -9.80 -4.59 -11.46
CA ASP A 300 -8.66 -3.70 -11.44
C ASP A 300 -8.87 -2.52 -12.39
N ARG A 301 -8.79 -1.32 -11.84
CA ARG A 301 -9.06 -0.06 -12.55
C ARG A 301 -8.20 1.09 -12.06
N ASN A 302 -7.05 0.75 -11.46
CA ASN A 302 -6.03 1.68 -11.00
C ASN A 302 -6.56 2.79 -10.08
N ILE A 303 -7.52 2.46 -9.21
CA ILE A 303 -8.04 3.42 -8.23
C ILE A 303 -7.17 3.34 -6.99
N ARG A 304 -6.44 4.42 -6.72
CA ARG A 304 -5.69 4.62 -5.48
C ARG A 304 -6.46 5.59 -4.59
N TYR A 305 -6.94 5.13 -3.45
CA TYR A 305 -7.59 5.94 -2.43
C TYR A 305 -6.60 6.85 -1.71
N LEU A 306 -5.42 6.34 -1.35
CA LEU A 306 -4.40 7.09 -0.63
C LEU A 306 -3.27 7.48 -1.59
N THR A 307 -3.51 8.55 -2.36
CA THR A 307 -2.49 9.12 -3.27
C THR A 307 -1.34 9.73 -2.50
N LEU A 308 -1.63 10.26 -1.30
CA LEU A 308 -0.67 10.87 -0.39
C LEU A 308 0.20 11.87 -1.15
N ASP A 309 -0.49 12.75 -1.87
CA ASP A 309 0.10 13.79 -2.70
C ASP A 309 0.73 14.88 -1.82
N MET A 310 1.81 14.47 -1.17
CA MET A 310 2.73 15.34 -0.45
C MET A 310 3.53 16.21 -1.44
N GLU A 311 3.43 15.96 -2.76
CA GLU A 311 4.30 16.52 -3.79
C GLU A 311 3.73 17.70 -4.58
N THR A 312 2.44 18.07 -4.43
CA THR A 312 1.83 19.19 -5.18
C THR A 312 2.57 20.54 -5.10
N GLY A 313 3.55 20.70 -4.19
CA GLY A 313 4.40 21.88 -4.09
C GLY A 313 5.89 21.69 -4.42
N ALA A 314 6.39 20.49 -4.71
CA ALA A 314 7.82 20.28 -4.96
C ALA A 314 8.20 20.71 -6.39
N GLU A 315 8.78 21.91 -6.53
CA GLU A 315 9.50 22.29 -7.75
C GLU A 315 10.51 21.19 -8.09
N ARG A 316 10.54 20.77 -9.37
CA ARG A 316 11.47 19.76 -9.89
C ARG A 316 12.91 20.16 -9.58
N LYS A 317 13.48 19.65 -8.48
CA LYS A 317 14.91 19.75 -8.22
C LYS A 317 15.61 18.54 -8.84
N PRO A 318 16.68 18.73 -9.64
CA PRO A 318 17.48 17.63 -10.15
C PRO A 318 17.94 16.71 -9.01
N GLY A 319 17.66 15.41 -9.11
CA GLY A 319 17.90 14.42 -8.05
C GLY A 319 16.67 13.97 -7.25
N LEU A 320 15.51 14.61 -7.48
CA LEU A 320 14.20 14.22 -6.92
C LEU A 320 13.26 13.54 -7.93
N ASP A 321 13.75 13.14 -9.11
CA ASP A 321 12.97 12.42 -10.13
C ASP A 321 12.66 10.94 -9.72
N GLY A 322 13.16 10.57 -8.53
CA GLY A 322 13.03 9.29 -7.84
C GLY A 322 11.69 9.02 -7.10
N TRP A 323 10.95 10.06 -6.75
CA TRP A 323 10.22 10.08 -5.47
C TRP A 323 8.69 9.99 -5.56
N ARG A 324 8.12 10.10 -6.76
CA ARG A 324 6.69 9.87 -6.95
C ARG A 324 6.30 8.47 -6.48
N MET A 325 5.21 8.40 -5.72
CA MET A 325 4.31 7.24 -5.70
C MET A 325 3.66 7.10 -7.09
N THR A 326 4.47 7.00 -8.15
CA THR A 326 3.96 6.79 -9.50
C THR A 326 3.19 5.49 -9.49
N ASN A 327 2.02 5.52 -10.11
CA ASN A 327 1.34 4.30 -10.55
C ASN A 327 2.38 3.38 -11.18
N CYS A 328 2.31 2.07 -10.90
CA CYS A 328 3.14 1.04 -11.53
C CYS A 328 2.95 0.94 -13.07
N MET A 329 2.37 1.97 -13.69
CA MET A 329 2.01 2.07 -15.11
C MET A 329 2.95 2.99 -15.92
N GLU A 330 3.81 3.80 -15.31
CA GLU A 330 4.74 4.70 -16.05
C GLU A 330 6.08 4.05 -16.44
N GLU A 331 6.13 2.73 -16.62
CA GLU A 331 7.22 2.08 -17.35
C GLU A 331 6.70 1.60 -18.70
N THR A 332 6.42 2.54 -19.61
CA THR A 332 6.55 2.26 -21.05
C THR A 332 8.00 2.49 -21.43
N GLU A 333 8.61 1.47 -22.03
CA GLU A 333 9.99 1.45 -22.50
C GLU A 333 10.36 2.76 -23.22
N ALA A 334 11.39 3.45 -22.74
CA ALA A 334 12.07 4.45 -23.55
C ALA A 334 12.82 3.68 -24.66
N PRO A 335 12.65 4.03 -25.96
CA PRO A 335 13.37 3.33 -27.02
C PRO A 335 14.86 3.59 -26.85
N GLN A 336 15.63 2.51 -26.74
CA GLN A 336 17.09 2.57 -26.79
C GLN A 336 17.51 3.24 -28.09
N ARG A 337 18.08 4.45 -28.01
CA ARG A 337 18.82 5.04 -29.13
C ARG A 337 20.12 4.26 -29.27
N MET A 338 20.18 3.41 -30.28
CA MET A 338 21.44 2.85 -30.79
C MET A 338 22.31 4.00 -31.34
N PRO A 339 23.64 3.98 -31.14
CA PRO A 339 24.53 4.99 -31.71
C PRO A 339 24.68 4.75 -33.22
N HIS A 340 24.39 5.78 -34.02
CA HIS A 340 24.69 5.76 -35.46
C HIS A 340 26.21 5.82 -35.67
N GLY A 341 26.80 4.69 -36.08
CA GLY A 341 28.08 4.64 -36.74
C GLY A 341 27.90 4.86 -38.25
N HIS A 342 28.65 5.81 -38.80
CA HIS A 342 28.79 6.03 -40.23
C HIS A 342 29.43 4.83 -40.91
N LEU A 343 28.86 4.36 -42.02
CA LEU A 343 29.56 3.61 -43.07
C LEU A 343 28.85 3.85 -44.40
N GLU A 344 29.58 4.44 -45.34
CA GLU A 344 29.24 4.63 -46.74
C GLU A 344 29.28 3.29 -47.50
N ALA A 345 28.37 3.09 -48.46
CA ALA A 345 28.60 2.27 -49.64
C ALA A 345 27.58 2.62 -50.75
N GLU A 346 28.08 2.67 -51.97
CA GLU A 346 27.51 3.23 -53.20
C GLU A 346 26.51 2.28 -53.93
N LEU A 347 25.43 2.88 -54.50
CA LEU A 347 24.80 2.72 -55.84
C LEU A 347 24.50 1.30 -56.45
N PRO A 348 23.71 1.14 -57.55
CA PRO A 348 22.98 2.13 -58.38
C PRO A 348 21.53 1.77 -58.84
N HIS A 349 20.91 2.78 -59.47
CA HIS A 349 19.99 2.76 -60.63
C HIS A 349 18.44 2.70 -60.48
N CYS A 350 17.85 3.80 -60.95
CA CYS A 350 16.48 4.06 -61.41
C CYS A 350 16.26 3.43 -62.82
N PRO A 351 15.03 3.34 -63.41
CA PRO A 351 14.23 4.54 -63.73
C PRO A 351 12.69 4.43 -63.70
N ALA A 352 12.08 5.60 -63.43
CA ALA A 352 10.93 6.27 -64.05
C ALA A 352 9.67 5.48 -64.51
N HIS A 353 8.47 5.98 -64.13
CA HIS A 353 7.48 6.51 -65.09
C HIS A 353 6.34 7.34 -64.44
N THR A 354 6.29 8.60 -64.89
CA THR A 354 5.20 9.58 -65.15
C THR A 354 3.70 9.35 -64.83
N ARG A 355 3.10 10.43 -64.25
CA ARG A 355 1.82 11.15 -64.52
C ARG A 355 0.45 10.46 -64.34
N ALA A 356 -0.44 11.04 -63.51
CA ALA A 356 -1.53 11.98 -63.90
C ALA A 356 -2.58 12.18 -62.76
N GLN A 357 -3.08 13.42 -62.61
CA GLN A 357 -4.23 13.84 -61.76
C GLN A 357 -5.56 13.79 -62.57
N PRO A 358 -6.68 14.43 -62.13
CA PRO A 358 -7.61 14.09 -61.05
C PRO A 358 -9.10 14.02 -61.54
N GLY A 359 -10.04 13.69 -60.65
CA GLY A 359 -11.48 13.78 -60.93
C GLY A 359 -12.28 14.25 -59.70
N THR A 360 -13.03 15.34 -59.88
CA THR A 360 -13.93 16.02 -58.94
C THR A 360 -15.39 15.60 -59.17
N GLU A 361 -16.19 15.56 -58.09
CA GLU A 361 -17.66 15.81 -58.01
C GLU A 361 -18.03 15.72 -56.51
N GLY A 362 -18.85 16.54 -55.85
CA GLY A 362 -19.72 17.64 -56.26
C GLY A 362 -21.09 17.56 -55.53
N HIS A 363 -21.25 18.36 -54.45
CA HIS A 363 -22.52 18.87 -53.85
C HIS A 363 -23.50 17.89 -53.17
N GLY A 364 -24.28 18.25 -52.13
CA GLY A 364 -24.60 19.57 -51.57
C GLY A 364 -25.29 19.53 -50.19
N HIS A 365 -25.43 20.73 -49.63
CA HIS A 365 -26.02 21.12 -48.35
C HIS A 365 -27.56 21.01 -48.30
N ILE A 366 -28.15 21.01 -47.08
CA ILE A 366 -29.00 22.10 -46.52
C ILE A 366 -29.44 21.79 -45.07
N GLN A 367 -29.49 22.85 -44.26
CA GLN A 367 -29.87 22.97 -42.84
C GLN A 367 -31.40 23.03 -42.60
N ALA A 368 -31.86 22.74 -41.37
CA ALA A 368 -32.53 23.67 -40.43
C ALA A 368 -33.54 22.99 -39.46
N GLU A 369 -33.56 23.48 -38.21
CA GLU A 369 -34.38 23.15 -37.01
C GLU A 369 -35.89 23.57 -37.13
N PRO A 370 -36.79 23.60 -36.09
CA PRO A 370 -36.69 23.34 -34.63
C PRO A 370 -37.88 22.60 -33.92
N ARG A 371 -37.81 22.55 -32.56
CA ARG A 371 -38.63 21.91 -31.49
C ARG A 371 -40.17 22.11 -31.52
N PRO A 372 -40.95 21.31 -30.73
CA PRO A 372 -41.43 21.69 -29.35
C PRO A 372 -41.29 20.50 -28.32
N VAL A 373 -41.14 20.58 -26.98
CA VAL A 373 -41.82 21.21 -25.80
C VAL A 373 -42.72 20.24 -24.96
N PHE A 374 -42.49 20.23 -23.62
CA PHE A 374 -43.23 19.65 -22.45
C PHE A 374 -43.28 18.10 -22.30
N GLN A 375 -43.20 17.47 -21.11
CA GLN A 375 -43.80 17.78 -19.80
C GLN A 375 -43.13 17.03 -18.61
N THR A 376 -43.23 17.64 -17.43
CA THR A 376 -42.79 17.23 -16.08
C THR A 376 -43.60 16.09 -15.45
N TRP A 377 -43.02 15.24 -14.59
CA TRP A 377 -43.71 14.67 -13.41
C TRP A 377 -42.74 14.46 -12.24
N ASN A 378 -43.23 14.81 -11.04
CA ASN A 378 -42.58 14.82 -9.75
C ASN A 378 -43.47 14.00 -8.77
N MET A 379 -42.94 13.71 -7.56
CA MET A 379 -43.54 13.00 -6.41
C MET A 379 -43.37 11.47 -6.43
N SER A 380 -42.91 10.78 -5.39
CA SER A 380 -42.99 11.04 -3.93
C SER A 380 -41.79 10.45 -3.19
#